data_AF-A0A2N3IPP1-F1
#
_entry.id   AF-A0A2N3IPP1-F1
#
_cell.length_a   1.000
_cell.length_b   1.000
_cell.length_c   1.000
_cell.angle_alpha   90.00
_cell.angle_beta   90.00
_cell.angle_gamma   90.00
#
_symmetry.space_group_name_H-M   'P 1'
#
loop_
_entity.id
_entity.type
_entity.pdbx_description
1 polymer ?
#
loop_
_entity_poly.entity_id
_entity_poly.type
_entity_poly.pdbx_seq_one_letter_code
_entity_poly.pdbx_strand_id
1 'polypeptide(L)'
;MLMLISEQPLEAEEPEGILYRTPFELAHTDANTPLVVVLDLPSQSLALLEWVASRSRITIWLSPGFPTPDHQLRLQAPGVDGKTFINWLHGWMALDDCLQPDQCREVQALLQSHRYGWLLAQKDLPRHAVSLQGIDYSLKIASEEEFMGMTLEDFESQYQQLKALLAPKVLHNALFNYLPQESCLLLSGHPRHVLL
;
A
#
# COMPACT_ATOMS: atom_id res chain seq x y z
N MET A 1 2.43 14.79 -4.74
CA MET A 1 3.33 14.14 -5.71
C MET A 1 3.81 12.82 -5.16
N LEU A 2 3.42 11.72 -5.81
CA LEU A 2 3.88 10.36 -5.57
C LEU A 2 4.95 10.01 -6.61
N MET A 3 5.75 8.98 -6.33
CA MET A 3 6.74 8.48 -7.28
C MET A 3 6.81 6.96 -7.23
N LEU A 4 6.81 6.33 -8.41
CA LEU A 4 7.10 4.92 -8.59
C LEU A 4 8.49 4.79 -9.19
N ILE A 5 9.28 3.91 -8.58
CA ILE A 5 10.57 3.50 -9.11
C ILE A 5 10.45 2.06 -9.56
N SER A 6 10.59 1.84 -10.87
CA SER A 6 10.52 0.53 -11.52
C SER A 6 11.78 0.26 -12.33
N GLU A 7 12.02 -1.00 -12.71
CA GLU A 7 13.24 -1.39 -13.43
C GLU A 7 13.30 -0.74 -14.82
N GLN A 8 12.16 -0.71 -15.51
CA GLN A 8 12.03 -0.13 -16.83
C GLN A 8 11.21 1.15 -16.78
N PRO A 9 11.48 2.11 -17.69
CA PRO A 9 10.63 3.27 -17.86
C PRO A 9 9.22 2.81 -18.26
N LEU A 10 8.21 3.37 -17.62
CA LEU A 10 6.82 3.15 -18.00
C LEU A 10 6.52 3.97 -19.24
N GLU A 11 6.10 3.32 -20.33
CA GLU A 11 5.77 3.99 -21.61
C GLU A 11 4.46 4.82 -21.56
N ALA A 12 3.87 5.00 -20.37
CA ALA A 12 2.63 5.76 -20.20
C ALA A 12 2.94 7.22 -19.84
N GLU A 13 2.11 8.14 -20.33
CA GLU A 13 2.12 9.53 -19.84
C GLU A 13 1.99 9.55 -18.31
N GLU A 14 2.82 10.37 -17.67
CA GLU A 14 2.80 10.55 -16.21
C GLU A 14 1.47 11.21 -15.81
N PRO A 15 0.62 10.55 -15.01
CA PRO A 15 -0.58 11.18 -14.48
C PRO A 15 -0.23 12.41 -13.63
N GLU A 16 -1.13 13.38 -13.57
CA GLU A 16 -0.95 14.53 -12.68
C GLU A 16 -0.71 14.04 -11.25
N GLY A 17 0.39 14.49 -10.64
CA GLY A 17 0.74 14.12 -9.27
C GLY A 17 1.50 12.80 -9.10
N ILE A 18 1.81 12.05 -10.17
CA ILE A 18 2.61 10.81 -10.12
C ILE A 18 3.84 10.92 -11.03
N LEU A 19 5.02 10.55 -10.52
CA LEU A 19 6.25 10.45 -11.31
C LEU A 19 6.69 8.99 -11.48
N TYR A 20 7.12 8.63 -12.68
CA TYR A 20 7.68 7.34 -13.02
C TYR A 20 9.17 7.46 -13.29
N ARG A 21 10.00 6.77 -12.52
CA ARG A 21 11.46 6.84 -12.64
C ARG A 21 12.07 5.44 -12.62
N THR A 22 13.24 5.33 -13.22
CA THR A 22 14.15 4.21 -13.02
C THR A 22 15.20 4.56 -11.96
N PRO A 23 15.90 3.58 -11.36
CA PRO A 23 16.99 3.86 -10.42
C PRO A 23 18.09 4.78 -10.98
N PHE A 24 18.32 4.76 -12.30
CA PHE A 24 19.33 5.59 -12.96
C PHE A 24 18.96 7.07 -13.05
N GLU A 25 17.67 7.38 -13.00
CA GLU A 25 17.14 8.75 -13.11
C GLU A 25 17.07 9.46 -11.74
N LEU A 26 17.48 8.79 -10.66
CA LEU A 26 17.44 9.33 -9.30
C LEU A 26 18.48 10.41 -9.02
N ALA A 27 19.59 10.44 -9.77
CA ALA A 27 20.69 11.38 -9.54
C ALA A 27 20.26 12.86 -9.59
N HIS A 28 19.13 13.16 -10.23
CA HIS A 28 18.59 14.51 -10.38
C HIS A 28 17.31 14.76 -9.60
N THR A 29 16.84 13.77 -8.83
CA THR A 29 15.63 13.89 -8.01
C THR A 29 16.03 14.02 -6.55
N ASP A 30 15.69 15.13 -5.90
CA ASP A 30 15.85 15.25 -4.45
C ASP A 30 14.96 14.21 -3.75
N ALA A 31 15.58 13.44 -2.86
CA ALA A 31 14.95 12.29 -2.22
C ALA A 31 13.74 12.65 -1.37
N ASN A 32 13.57 13.89 -0.92
CA ASN A 32 12.45 14.29 -0.08
C ASN A 32 11.36 15.07 -0.86
N THR A 33 11.52 15.26 -2.16
CA THR A 33 10.49 15.90 -2.99
C THR A 33 9.21 15.06 -3.07
N PRO A 34 9.25 13.75 -3.43
CA PRO A 34 8.04 12.94 -3.47
C PRO A 34 7.51 12.64 -2.06
N LEU A 35 6.19 12.78 -1.87
CA LEU A 35 5.52 12.50 -0.59
C LEU A 35 5.63 11.02 -0.22
N VAL A 36 5.38 10.14 -1.19
CA VAL A 36 5.57 8.69 -1.07
C VAL A 36 6.37 8.21 -2.27
N VAL A 37 7.27 7.28 -2.02
CA VAL A 37 7.92 6.48 -3.06
C VAL A 37 7.48 5.04 -2.93
N VAL A 38 7.07 4.47 -4.05
CA VAL A 38 6.83 3.03 -4.23
C VAL A 38 8.03 2.47 -5.00
N LEU A 39 8.68 1.45 -4.44
CA LEU A 39 9.79 0.74 -5.05
C LEU A 39 9.27 -0.62 -5.50
N ASP A 40 9.14 -0.81 -6.81
CA ASP A 40 8.75 -2.07 -7.45
C ASP A 40 9.92 -2.57 -8.29
N LEU A 41 10.88 -3.20 -7.61
CA LEU A 41 12.17 -3.56 -8.19
C LEU A 41 12.53 -5.00 -7.81
N PRO A 42 13.10 -5.78 -8.76
CA PRO A 42 13.57 -7.13 -8.46
C PRO A 42 14.91 -7.15 -7.71
N SER A 43 15.67 -6.04 -7.73
CA SER A 43 17.00 -5.95 -7.10
C SER A 43 17.30 -4.56 -6.54
N GLN A 44 18.28 -4.48 -5.64
CA GLN A 44 18.78 -3.25 -5.05
C GLN A 44 20.10 -2.84 -5.72
N SER A 45 20.28 -1.54 -5.97
CA SER A 45 21.57 -0.95 -6.29
C SER A 45 22.08 -0.09 -5.13
N LEU A 46 23.39 0.08 -5.01
CA LEU A 46 23.98 0.92 -3.96
C LEU A 46 23.46 2.37 -4.05
N ALA A 47 23.41 2.92 -5.26
CA ALA A 47 22.92 4.28 -5.49
C ALA A 47 21.46 4.46 -5.06
N LEU A 48 20.59 3.47 -5.32
CA LEU A 48 19.21 3.49 -4.83
C LEU A 48 19.20 3.46 -3.29
N LEU A 49 19.99 2.61 -2.67
CA LEU A 49 20.00 2.49 -1.21
C LEU A 49 20.51 3.76 -0.52
N GLU A 50 21.54 4.40 -1.06
CA GLU A 50 22.04 5.69 -0.58
C GLU A 50 20.98 6.78 -0.73
N TRP A 51 20.32 6.84 -1.89
CA TRP A 51 19.24 7.79 -2.14
C TRP A 51 18.06 7.58 -1.19
N VAL A 52 17.61 6.34 -1.04
CA VAL A 52 16.50 5.98 -0.14
C VAL A 52 16.87 6.22 1.32
N ALA A 53 18.12 5.96 1.75
CA ALA A 53 18.58 6.23 3.11
C ALA A 53 18.55 7.73 3.49
N SER A 54 18.59 8.62 2.50
CA SER A 54 18.45 10.08 2.71
C SER A 54 16.99 10.55 2.81
N ARG A 55 16.01 9.64 2.66
CA ARG A 55 14.58 9.96 2.75
C ARG A 55 14.11 9.99 4.20
N SER A 56 13.38 11.05 4.54
CA SER A 56 12.60 11.16 5.78
C SER A 56 11.09 10.94 5.57
N ARG A 57 10.68 10.70 4.33
CA ARG A 57 9.29 10.51 3.92
C ARG A 57 9.00 9.03 3.66
N ILE A 58 7.72 8.72 3.43
CA ILE A 58 7.24 7.35 3.27
C ILE A 58 7.93 6.69 2.06
N THR A 59 8.50 5.51 2.30
CA THR A 59 9.05 4.62 1.28
C THR A 59 8.39 3.27 1.46
N ILE A 60 7.78 2.77 0.39
CA ILE A 60 7.10 1.48 0.34
C ILE A 60 7.87 0.58 -0.62
N TRP A 61 8.41 -0.53 -0.11
CA TRP A 61 8.91 -1.60 -0.95
C TRP A 61 7.76 -2.54 -1.29
N LEU A 62 7.36 -2.55 -2.55
CA LEU A 62 6.31 -3.42 -3.05
C LEU A 62 6.89 -4.79 -3.41
N SER A 63 6.29 -5.83 -2.85
CA SER A 63 6.65 -7.24 -3.04
C SER A 63 8.17 -7.50 -3.07
N PRO A 64 8.96 -7.00 -2.09
CA PRO A 64 10.41 -7.06 -2.17
C PRO A 64 10.91 -8.50 -2.13
N GLY A 65 11.71 -8.87 -3.14
CA GLY A 65 12.42 -10.16 -3.21
C GLY A 65 13.72 -10.20 -2.41
N PHE A 66 14.00 -9.18 -1.60
CA PHE A 66 15.27 -8.98 -0.91
C PHE A 66 15.09 -8.32 0.46
N PRO A 67 16.12 -8.36 1.33
CA PRO A 67 16.10 -7.64 2.60
C PRO A 67 15.99 -6.13 2.40
N THR A 68 15.02 -5.49 3.04
CA THR A 68 14.79 -4.04 2.98
C THR A 68 15.24 -3.37 4.28
N PRO A 69 15.60 -2.08 4.27
CA PRO A 69 15.96 -1.36 5.50
C PRO A 69 14.83 -1.33 6.52
N ASP A 70 15.15 -1.51 7.81
CA ASP A 70 14.19 -1.72 8.90
C ASP A 70 13.19 -0.57 9.16
N HIS A 71 13.45 0.61 8.64
CA HIS A 71 12.65 1.82 8.87
C HIS A 71 11.67 2.14 7.74
N GLN A 72 11.53 1.24 6.76
CA GLN A 72 10.72 1.45 5.57
C GLN A 72 9.58 0.42 5.54
N LEU A 73 8.47 0.79 4.90
CA LEU A 73 7.33 -0.10 4.81
C LEU A 73 7.61 -1.19 3.78
N ARG A 74 7.69 -2.43 4.23
CA ARG A 74 7.66 -3.62 3.38
C ARG A 74 6.21 -4.03 3.16
N LEU A 75 5.77 -4.02 1.92
CA LEU A 75 4.43 -4.45 1.54
C LEU A 75 4.50 -5.69 0.65
N GLN A 76 3.84 -6.78 1.04
CA GLN A 76 3.62 -7.92 0.14
C GLN A 76 2.30 -7.72 -0.60
N ALA A 77 2.34 -7.72 -1.93
CA ALA A 77 1.16 -7.52 -2.77
C ALA A 77 1.21 -8.49 -3.96
N PRO A 78 1.00 -9.81 -3.73
CA PRO A 78 1.12 -10.81 -4.78
C PRO A 78 0.12 -10.52 -5.90
N GLY A 79 0.63 -10.43 -7.14
CA GLY A 79 -0.20 -10.19 -8.33
C GLY A 79 -0.59 -8.72 -8.56
N VAL A 80 -0.03 -7.78 -7.79
CA VAL A 80 -0.22 -6.33 -7.99
C VAL A 80 1.12 -5.71 -8.38
N ASP A 81 1.18 -5.14 -9.59
CA ASP A 81 2.36 -4.39 -10.04
C ASP A 81 2.40 -2.97 -9.46
N GLY A 82 3.57 -2.35 -9.54
CA GLY A 82 3.82 -1.00 -9.03
C GLY A 82 2.94 0.06 -9.65
N LYS A 83 2.60 -0.07 -10.94
CA LYS A 83 1.73 0.89 -11.65
C LYS A 83 0.31 0.86 -11.08
N THR A 84 -0.24 -0.34 -10.92
CA THR A 84 -1.56 -0.58 -10.33
C THR A 84 -1.58 -0.05 -8.90
N PHE A 85 -0.55 -0.39 -8.13
CA PHE A 85 -0.44 0.02 -6.73
C PHE A 85 -0.33 1.53 -6.54
N ILE A 86 0.52 2.22 -7.32
CA ILE A 86 0.71 3.67 -7.16
C ILE A 86 -0.51 4.47 -7.61
N ASN A 87 -1.24 4.01 -8.64
CA ASN A 87 -2.49 4.64 -9.04
C ASN A 87 -3.56 4.51 -7.96
N TRP A 88 -3.63 3.35 -7.31
CA TRP A 88 -4.50 3.16 -6.16
C TRP A 88 -4.12 4.07 -4.99
N LEU A 89 -2.82 4.13 -4.65
CA LEU A 89 -2.33 5.04 -3.62
C LEU A 89 -2.58 6.52 -3.98
N HIS A 90 -2.48 6.87 -5.27
CA HIS A 90 -2.80 8.20 -5.75
C HIS A 90 -4.24 8.59 -5.41
N GLY A 91 -5.21 7.73 -5.68
CA GLY A 91 -6.59 8.02 -5.29
C GLY A 91 -6.79 8.18 -3.77
N TRP A 92 -5.94 7.58 -2.93
CA TRP A 92 -6.00 7.75 -1.47
C TRP A 92 -5.35 9.05 -0.98
N MET A 93 -4.45 9.61 -1.78
CA MET A 93 -3.62 10.74 -1.37
C MET A 93 -3.92 12.01 -2.17
N ALA A 94 -4.64 11.90 -3.28
CA ALA A 94 -5.21 13.02 -4.01
C ALA A 94 -6.35 13.63 -3.18
N LEU A 95 -6.35 14.95 -3.06
CA LEU A 95 -7.31 15.68 -2.24
C LEU A 95 -8.72 15.75 -2.87
N ASP A 96 -8.84 15.39 -4.15
CA ASP A 96 -10.00 15.78 -4.95
C ASP A 96 -10.99 14.64 -5.25
N ASP A 97 -10.61 13.36 -5.14
CA ASP A 97 -11.40 12.32 -5.83
C ASP A 97 -12.13 11.28 -4.97
N CYS A 98 -11.67 10.91 -3.77
CA CYS A 98 -12.30 9.77 -3.05
C CYS A 98 -12.36 9.85 -1.53
N LEU A 99 -11.39 10.50 -0.87
CA LEU A 99 -11.28 10.52 0.59
C LEU A 99 -11.40 11.93 1.15
N GLN A 100 -12.02 12.06 2.32
CA GLN A 100 -11.99 13.30 3.07
C GLN A 100 -10.55 13.61 3.54
N PRO A 101 -10.15 14.88 3.67
CA PRO A 101 -8.77 15.24 4.05
C PRO A 101 -8.24 14.54 5.31
N ASP A 102 -9.10 14.31 6.31
CA ASP A 102 -8.72 13.61 7.54
C ASP A 102 -8.47 12.11 7.31
N GLN A 103 -9.20 11.48 6.39
CA GLN A 103 -8.97 10.08 6.00
C GLN A 103 -7.64 9.95 5.24
N CYS A 104 -7.33 10.90 4.35
CA CYS A 104 -6.03 10.93 3.66
C CYS A 104 -4.86 11.05 4.66
N ARG A 105 -5.02 11.89 5.69
CA ARG A 105 -4.02 12.04 6.77
C ARG A 105 -3.88 10.78 7.60
N GLU A 106 -4.98 10.09 7.87
CA GLU A 106 -4.96 8.83 8.61
C GLU A 106 -4.21 7.76 7.84
N VAL A 107 -4.48 7.59 6.54
CA VAL A 107 -3.72 6.68 5.66
C VAL A 107 -2.24 6.98 5.70
N GLN A 108 -1.86 8.27 5.56
CA GLN A 108 -0.47 8.70 5.64
C GLN A 108 0.17 8.31 6.97
N ALA A 109 -0.52 8.57 8.09
CA ALA A 109 -0.03 8.23 9.42
C ALA A 109 0.12 6.71 9.60
N LEU A 110 -0.80 5.91 9.07
CA LEU A 110 -0.74 4.45 9.11
C LEU A 110 0.44 3.91 8.31
N LEU A 111 0.60 4.35 7.07
CA LEU A 111 1.72 3.94 6.21
C LEU A 111 3.08 4.38 6.79
N GLN A 112 3.12 5.49 7.52
CA GLN A 112 4.34 5.98 8.18
C GLN A 112 4.66 5.27 9.49
N SER A 113 3.64 4.81 10.23
CA SER A 113 3.81 4.18 11.55
C SER A 113 4.04 2.67 11.50
N HIS A 114 3.68 2.03 10.39
CA HIS A 114 3.85 0.58 10.21
C HIS A 114 5.05 0.26 9.32
N ARG A 115 5.67 -0.89 9.59
CA ARG A 115 6.87 -1.35 8.88
C ARG A 115 6.60 -2.51 7.94
N TYR A 116 5.50 -3.21 8.17
CA TYR A 116 5.14 -4.37 7.38
C TYR A 116 3.68 -4.28 6.98
N GLY A 117 3.33 -4.79 5.81
CA GLY A 117 1.95 -4.92 5.40
C GLY A 117 1.71 -5.93 4.30
N TRP A 118 0.45 -6.30 4.11
CA TRP A 118 0.00 -7.18 3.06
C TRP A 118 -1.21 -6.57 2.34
N LEU A 119 -1.19 -6.56 1.02
CA LEU A 119 -2.39 -6.34 0.19
C LEU A 119 -2.93 -7.71 -0.25
N LEU A 120 -4.04 -8.15 0.35
CA LEU A 120 -4.69 -9.43 0.05
C LEU A 120 -6.04 -9.21 -0.60
N ALA A 121 -6.36 -10.00 -1.62
CA ALA A 121 -7.73 -10.10 -2.09
C ALA A 121 -8.62 -10.71 -1.00
N GLN A 122 -9.85 -10.23 -0.87
CA GLN A 122 -10.77 -10.65 0.20
C GLN A 122 -11.04 -12.15 0.19
N LYS A 123 -11.13 -12.75 -1.00
CA LYS A 123 -11.28 -14.19 -1.22
C LYS A 123 -10.15 -15.05 -0.64
N ASP A 124 -8.96 -14.47 -0.47
CA ASP A 124 -7.77 -15.18 0.00
C ASP A 124 -7.58 -15.06 1.52
N LEU A 125 -8.29 -14.14 2.19
CA LEU A 125 -8.22 -13.96 3.65
C LEU A 125 -8.46 -15.26 4.45
N PRO A 126 -9.46 -16.10 4.14
CA PRO A 126 -9.68 -17.33 4.90
C PRO A 126 -8.51 -18.32 4.82
N ARG A 127 -7.75 -18.31 3.71
CA ARG A 127 -6.58 -19.19 3.53
C ARG A 127 -5.44 -18.82 4.47
N HIS A 128 -5.36 -17.55 4.86
CA HIS A 128 -4.30 -17.02 5.72
C HIS A 128 -4.74 -16.77 7.16
N ALA A 129 -5.98 -17.13 7.54
CA ALA A 129 -6.62 -16.78 8.81
C ALA A 129 -5.76 -17.01 10.06
N VAL A 130 -5.06 -18.15 10.15
CA VAL A 130 -4.20 -18.49 11.30
C VAL A 130 -3.07 -17.47 11.47
N SER A 131 -2.50 -17.04 10.36
CA SER A 131 -1.31 -16.21 10.36
C SER A 131 -1.62 -14.71 10.39
N LEU A 132 -2.89 -14.35 10.14
CA LEU A 132 -3.43 -12.99 10.29
C LEU A 132 -3.70 -12.61 11.76
N GLN A 133 -3.60 -13.56 12.69
CA GLN A 133 -3.70 -13.30 14.13
C GLN A 133 -2.52 -12.45 14.62
N GLY A 134 -2.70 -11.12 14.64
CA GLY A 134 -1.70 -10.16 15.09
C GLY A 134 -1.45 -8.99 14.15
N ILE A 135 -2.22 -8.87 13.07
CA ILE A 135 -2.33 -7.63 12.30
C ILE A 135 -2.78 -6.49 13.23
N ASP A 136 -2.12 -5.34 13.10
CA ASP A 136 -2.36 -4.17 13.95
C ASP A 136 -3.48 -3.29 13.37
N TYR A 137 -3.59 -3.24 12.04
CA TYR A 137 -4.54 -2.40 11.33
C TYR A 137 -5.00 -3.04 10.01
N SER A 138 -6.26 -2.82 9.62
CA SER A 138 -6.82 -3.29 8.34
C SER A 138 -7.61 -2.20 7.65
N LEU A 139 -7.26 -1.90 6.40
CA LEU A 139 -8.00 -1.01 5.50
C LEU A 139 -8.72 -1.83 4.45
N LYS A 140 -10.06 -1.68 4.35
CA LYS A 140 -10.84 -2.30 3.27
C LYS A 140 -10.76 -1.44 2.01
N ILE A 141 -10.67 -2.10 0.86
CA ILE A 141 -10.64 -1.52 -0.48
C ILE A 141 -11.73 -2.22 -1.29
N ALA A 142 -12.80 -1.50 -1.59
CA ALA A 142 -13.89 -2.04 -2.39
C ALA A 142 -13.49 -2.19 -3.86
N SER A 143 -14.16 -3.09 -4.59
CA SER A 143 -14.08 -3.10 -6.05
C SER A 143 -15.04 -2.08 -6.65
N GLU A 144 -14.79 -1.72 -7.91
CA GLU A 144 -15.66 -0.85 -8.72
C GLU A 144 -17.09 -1.41 -8.86
N GLU A 145 -17.21 -2.75 -8.98
CA GLU A 145 -18.48 -3.43 -9.21
C GLU A 145 -19.38 -3.53 -7.96
N GLU A 146 -18.81 -3.68 -6.75
CA GLU A 146 -19.60 -3.80 -5.52
C GLU A 146 -20.03 -2.46 -4.93
N PHE A 147 -19.28 -1.38 -5.22
CA PHE A 147 -19.56 -0.07 -4.63
C PHE A 147 -20.92 0.51 -5.03
N MET A 148 -21.38 0.22 -6.25
CA MET A 148 -22.68 0.70 -6.74
C MET A 148 -23.89 -0.01 -6.11
N GLY A 149 -23.68 -0.96 -5.18
CA GLY A 149 -24.73 -1.77 -4.58
C GLY A 149 -24.57 -2.14 -3.11
N MET A 150 -23.50 -1.70 -2.41
CA MET A 150 -23.30 -2.06 -1.00
C MET A 150 -24.33 -1.41 -0.08
N THR A 151 -25.04 -2.24 0.69
CA THR A 151 -25.92 -1.81 1.77
C THR A 151 -25.17 -1.73 3.12
N LEU A 152 -25.81 -1.12 4.12
CA LEU A 152 -25.31 -1.14 5.51
C LEU A 152 -25.18 -2.57 6.05
N GLU A 153 -26.10 -3.47 5.67
CA GLU A 153 -26.06 -4.87 6.08
C GLU A 153 -24.86 -5.60 5.46
N ASP A 154 -24.53 -5.31 4.20
CA ASP A 154 -23.33 -5.86 3.55
C ASP A 154 -22.06 -5.42 4.28
N PHE A 155 -22.00 -4.15 4.68
CA PHE A 155 -20.89 -3.61 5.46
C PHE A 155 -20.76 -4.29 6.83
N GLU A 156 -21.87 -4.44 7.57
CA GLU A 156 -21.86 -5.09 8.89
C GLU A 156 -21.48 -6.57 8.79
N SER A 157 -22.02 -7.29 7.82
CA SER A 157 -21.69 -8.70 7.56
C SER A 157 -20.20 -8.88 7.27
N GLN A 158 -19.65 -8.05 6.38
CA GLN A 158 -18.23 -8.07 6.06
C GLN A 158 -17.35 -7.68 7.26
N TYR A 159 -17.78 -6.68 8.05
CA TYR A 159 -17.11 -6.32 9.30
C TYR A 159 -17.04 -7.51 10.26
N GLN A 160 -18.13 -8.25 10.45
CA GLN A 160 -18.12 -9.43 11.31
C GLN A 160 -17.21 -10.54 10.77
N GLN A 161 -17.18 -10.76 9.45
CA GLN A 161 -16.27 -11.74 8.84
C GLN A 161 -14.80 -11.39 9.09
N LEU A 162 -14.41 -10.13 8.85
CA LEU A 162 -13.04 -9.67 9.08
C LEU A 162 -12.66 -9.71 10.56
N LYS A 163 -13.56 -9.28 11.45
CA LYS A 163 -13.34 -9.34 12.90
C LYS A 163 -13.15 -10.77 13.41
N ALA A 164 -13.79 -11.76 12.80
CA ALA A 164 -13.60 -13.17 13.15
C ALA A 164 -12.22 -13.71 12.71
N LEU A 165 -11.63 -13.14 11.66
CA LEU A 165 -10.35 -13.57 11.09
C LEU A 165 -9.14 -12.80 11.66
N LEU A 166 -9.34 -11.55 12.10
CA LEU A 166 -8.29 -10.63 12.53
C LEU A 166 -8.24 -10.45 14.06
N ALA A 167 -7.17 -9.83 14.56
CA ALA A 167 -7.00 -9.61 15.99
C ALA A 167 -8.01 -8.56 16.55
N PRO A 168 -8.40 -8.64 17.84
CA PRO A 168 -9.41 -7.73 18.44
C PRO A 168 -9.04 -6.24 18.47
N LYS A 169 -7.76 -5.90 18.25
CA LYS A 169 -7.24 -4.53 18.27
C LYS A 169 -7.20 -3.86 16.90
N VAL A 170 -7.65 -4.54 15.86
CA VAL A 170 -7.63 -4.00 14.50
C VAL A 170 -8.62 -2.86 14.39
N LEU A 171 -8.09 -1.67 14.11
CA LEU A 171 -8.88 -0.53 13.68
C LEU A 171 -9.23 -0.72 12.20
N HIS A 172 -10.50 -0.51 11.88
CA HIS A 172 -11.05 -0.71 10.55
C HIS A 172 -11.47 0.62 9.99
N ASN A 173 -10.88 1.01 8.86
CA ASN A 173 -11.45 2.03 7.99
C ASN A 173 -11.74 1.41 6.63
N ALA A 174 -12.95 1.65 6.13
CA ALA A 174 -13.21 1.53 4.72
C ALA A 174 -12.70 2.80 4.05
N LEU A 175 -11.82 2.62 3.08
CA LEU A 175 -11.36 3.71 2.24
C LEU A 175 -11.92 3.52 0.85
N PHE A 176 -12.45 4.61 0.32
CA PHE A 176 -13.08 4.64 -0.98
C PHE A 176 -11.97 4.65 -2.03
N ASN A 177 -11.74 3.51 -2.67
CA ASN A 177 -11.05 3.42 -3.95
C ASN A 177 -11.21 2.06 -4.57
N TYR A 178 -11.14 2.04 -5.89
CA TYR A 178 -11.41 0.87 -6.69
C TYR A 178 -10.15 0.07 -6.96
N LEU A 179 -10.19 -1.20 -6.59
CA LEU A 179 -9.32 -2.20 -7.18
C LEU A 179 -10.12 -3.07 -8.15
N PRO A 180 -9.46 -3.75 -9.10
CA PRO A 180 -10.14 -4.73 -9.96
C PRO A 180 -10.82 -5.85 -9.16
N GLN A 181 -10.40 -6.08 -7.91
CA GLN A 181 -10.97 -7.07 -6.99
C GLN A 181 -10.98 -6.50 -5.57
N GLU A 182 -12.03 -6.83 -4.79
CA GLU A 182 -12.10 -6.48 -3.37
C GLU A 182 -10.84 -6.97 -2.63
N SER A 183 -10.21 -6.05 -1.89
CA SER A 183 -8.96 -6.33 -1.22
C SER A 183 -8.88 -5.63 0.14
N CYS A 184 -7.95 -6.09 0.97
CA CYS A 184 -7.63 -5.50 2.26
C CYS A 184 -6.14 -5.18 2.32
N LEU A 185 -5.80 -3.95 2.71
CA LEU A 185 -4.45 -3.60 3.14
C LEU A 185 -4.33 -3.84 4.64
N LEU A 186 -3.54 -4.82 4.99
CA LEU A 186 -3.24 -5.23 6.35
C LEU A 186 -1.89 -4.64 6.73
N LEU A 187 -1.80 -3.98 7.89
CA LEU A 187 -0.56 -3.36 8.36
C LEU A 187 -0.17 -3.95 9.71
N SER A 188 1.13 -4.12 9.91
CA SER A 188 1.70 -4.56 11.18
C SER A 188 3.04 -3.90 11.49
N GLY A 189 3.30 -3.71 12.78
CA GLY A 189 4.61 -3.37 13.31
C GLY A 189 5.55 -4.57 13.44
N HIS A 190 5.07 -5.82 13.30
CA HIS A 190 5.87 -7.03 13.52
C HIS A 190 6.10 -7.84 12.21
N PRO A 191 7.34 -8.25 11.88
CA PRO A 191 7.66 -8.90 10.60
C PRO A 191 6.97 -10.25 10.36
N ARG A 192 6.59 -10.95 11.43
CA ARG A 192 6.09 -12.34 11.37
C ARG A 192 4.73 -12.45 10.67
N HIS A 193 3.97 -11.36 10.60
CA HIS A 193 2.63 -11.37 10.00
C HIS A 193 2.64 -11.10 8.49
N VAL A 194 3.83 -10.90 7.92
CA VAL A 194 4.00 -10.45 6.52
C VAL A 194 4.93 -11.40 5.72
N LEU A 195 5.10 -12.63 6.23
CA LEU A 195 5.79 -13.74 5.57
C LEU A 195 4.86 -14.96 5.31
N LEU A 196 3.53 -14.73 5.30
CA LEU A 196 2.43 -15.68 5.05
C LEU A 196 2.61 -16.56 3.82
#